data_AF-A0A7K6AFR4-F1
#
_entry.id   AF-A0A7K6AFR4-F1
#
_cell.length_a   1.000
_cell.length_b   1.000
_cell.length_c   1.000
_cell.angle_alpha   90.00
_cell.angle_beta   90.00
_cell.angle_gamma   90.00
#
_symmetry.space_group_name_H-M   'P 1'
#
loop_
_entity.id
_entity.type
_entity.pdbx_description
1 polymer ?
#
loop_
_entity_poly.entity_id
_entity_poly.type
_entity_poly.pdbx_seq_one_letter_code
_entity_poly.pdbx_strand_id
1 'polypeptide(L)'
;RKVLLVLFWGGWLGMLGAAAAIVAQAPRCQPLPPKTWWELGALYRAPPKAFGGDLKGVAEHLEHLAELQVGGLVLGPVYPPKPEDPQN
;
A
#
# COMPACT_ATOMS: atom_id res chain seq x y z
N ARG A 1 56.45 -14.55 2.52
CA ARG A 1 55.93 -13.47 1.63
C ARG A 1 54.98 -14.01 0.56
N LYS A 2 55.37 -14.99 -0.28
CA LYS A 2 54.52 -15.53 -1.36
C LYS A 2 53.27 -16.29 -0.88
N VAL A 3 53.34 -16.96 0.28
CA VAL A 3 52.21 -17.68 0.90
C VAL A 3 51.05 -16.74 1.23
N LEU A 4 51.32 -15.56 1.79
CA LEU A 4 50.28 -14.57 2.12
C LEU A 4 49.58 -14.05 0.86
N LEU A 5 50.31 -13.90 -0.25
CA LEU A 5 49.77 -13.43 -1.51
C LEU A 5 48.82 -14.47 -2.14
N VAL A 6 49.17 -15.76 -2.05
CA VAL A 6 48.32 -16.85 -2.54
C VAL A 6 47.05 -17.00 -1.68
N LEU A 7 47.17 -16.95 -0.35
CA LEU A 7 46.01 -17.02 0.55
C LEU A 7 45.06 -15.83 0.34
N PHE A 8 45.61 -14.63 0.13
CA PHE A 8 44.83 -13.44 -0.15
C PHE A 8 44.00 -13.57 -1.43
N TRP A 9 44.62 -13.99 -2.54
CA TRP A 9 43.91 -14.17 -3.81
C TRP A 9 42.89 -15.32 -3.75
N GLY A 10 43.21 -16.42 -3.09
CA GLY A 10 42.27 -17.53 -2.91
C GLY A 10 41.04 -17.14 -2.09
N GLY A 11 41.24 -16.43 -0.97
CA GLY A 11 40.14 -15.92 -0.15
C GLY A 11 39.33 -14.85 -0.87
N TRP A 12 39.98 -13.95 -1.62
CA TRP A 12 39.31 -12.92 -2.40
C TRP A 12 38.43 -13.50 -3.50
N LEU A 13 38.97 -14.42 -4.31
CA LEU A 13 38.18 -15.11 -5.34
C LEU A 13 37.05 -15.95 -4.73
N GLY A 14 37.30 -16.59 -3.59
CA GLY A 14 36.28 -17.34 -2.85
C GLY A 14 35.14 -16.44 -2.39
N MET A 15 35.44 -15.28 -1.79
CA MET A 15 34.43 -14.31 -1.35
C MET A 15 33.65 -13.73 -2.53
N LEU A 16 34.35 -13.38 -3.63
CA LEU A 16 33.72 -12.86 -4.84
C LEU A 16 32.77 -13.90 -5.47
N GLY A 17 33.21 -15.15 -5.56
CA GLY A 17 32.41 -16.27 -6.06
C GLY A 17 31.20 -16.57 -5.18
N ALA A 18 31.38 -16.60 -3.86
CA ALA A 18 30.30 -16.83 -2.90
C ALA A 18 29.22 -15.74 -2.99
N ALA A 19 29.62 -14.47 -3.06
CA ALA A 19 28.68 -13.36 -3.21
C ALA A 19 27.87 -13.45 -4.51
N ALA A 20 28.53 -13.73 -5.63
CA ALA A 20 27.85 -13.93 -6.93
C ALA A 20 26.88 -15.11 -6.90
N ALA A 21 27.28 -16.22 -6.27
CA ALA A 21 26.43 -17.40 -6.14
C ALA A 21 25.19 -17.13 -5.29
N ILE A 22 25.28 -16.34 -4.22
CA ILE A 22 24.13 -15.95 -3.39
C ILE A 22 23.14 -15.13 -4.21
N VAL A 23 23.62 -14.12 -4.96
CA VAL A 23 22.75 -13.27 -5.79
C VAL A 23 22.09 -14.07 -6.93
N ALA A 24 22.81 -15.01 -7.54
CA ALA A 24 22.29 -15.85 -8.62
C ALA A 24 21.24 -16.87 -8.14
N GLN A 25 21.43 -17.41 -6.93
CA GLN A 25 20.49 -18.37 -6.32
C GLN A 25 19.30 -17.69 -5.65
N ALA A 26 19.43 -16.42 -5.27
CA ALA A 26 18.31 -15.67 -4.71
C ALA A 26 17.16 -15.65 -5.71
N PRO A 27 15.95 -16.10 -5.32
CA PRO A 27 14.80 -16.06 -6.21
C PRO A 27 14.55 -14.61 -6.61
N ARG A 28 14.34 -14.37 -7.90
CA ARG A 28 13.92 -13.06 -8.40
C ARG A 28 12.67 -12.65 -7.63
N CYS A 29 12.66 -11.44 -7.06
CA CYS A 29 11.43 -10.87 -6.51
C CYS A 29 10.35 -10.94 -7.59
N GLN A 30 9.22 -11.58 -7.29
CA GLN A 30 8.08 -11.56 -8.19
C GLN A 30 7.69 -10.10 -8.45
N PRO A 31 7.39 -9.73 -9.71
CA PRO A 31 6.86 -8.40 -9.99
C PRO A 31 5.58 -8.26 -9.18
N LEU A 32 5.54 -7.24 -8.31
CA LEU A 32 4.35 -6.95 -7.55
C LEU A 32 3.25 -6.58 -8.56
N PRO A 33 2.06 -7.20 -8.51
CA PRO A 33 0.99 -6.85 -9.43
C PRO A 33 0.68 -5.36 -9.29
N PRO A 34 0.35 -4.66 -10.39
CA PRO A 34 0.00 -3.26 -10.34
C PRO A 34 -1.25 -3.10 -9.44
N LYS A 35 -1.07 -2.48 -8.27
CA LYS A 35 -2.16 -2.17 -7.36
C LYS A 35 -2.90 -0.93 -7.83
N THR A 36 -4.21 -0.99 -7.80
CA THR A 36 -5.09 0.15 -8.07
C THR A 36 -5.24 1.03 -6.83
N TRP A 37 -5.69 2.28 -7.01
CA TRP A 37 -5.80 3.27 -5.91
C TRP A 37 -6.63 2.79 -4.72
N TRP A 38 -7.65 1.95 -4.96
CA TRP A 38 -8.49 1.37 -3.89
C TRP A 38 -7.83 0.21 -3.13
N GLU A 39 -6.72 -0.35 -3.63
CA GLU A 39 -5.96 -1.45 -2.98
C GLU A 39 -4.75 -0.96 -2.17
N LEU A 40 -4.44 0.34 -2.28
CA LEU A 40 -3.27 0.96 -1.66
C LEU A 40 -3.51 1.40 -0.20
N GLY A 41 -4.76 1.40 0.28
CA GLY A 41 -5.09 1.82 1.64
C GLY A 41 -6.47 1.39 2.12
N ALA A 42 -6.77 1.67 3.39
CA ALA A 42 -8.08 1.39 3.98
C ALA A 42 -9.15 2.29 3.35
N LEU A 43 -10.35 1.74 3.10
CA LEU A 43 -11.50 2.52 2.66
C LEU A 43 -12.40 2.80 3.88
N TYR A 44 -12.68 4.07 4.15
CA TYR A 44 -13.57 4.46 5.26
C TYR A 44 -14.96 4.80 4.72
N ARG A 45 -16.00 4.26 5.36
CA ARG A 45 -17.39 4.56 5.00
C ARG A 45 -17.91 5.69 5.88
N ALA A 46 -18.11 6.88 5.29
CA ALA A 46 -18.66 8.03 5.98
C ALA A 46 -20.07 8.36 5.43
N PRO A 47 -21.13 8.04 6.19
CA PRO A 47 -22.47 8.53 5.86
C PRO A 47 -22.53 10.05 6.12
N PRO A 48 -22.89 10.88 5.13
CA PRO A 48 -22.79 12.35 5.24
C PRO A 48 -23.58 12.92 6.43
N LYS A 49 -24.78 12.38 6.70
CA LYS A 49 -25.63 12.80 7.83
C LYS A 49 -25.01 12.53 9.21
N ALA A 50 -24.26 11.44 9.36
CA ALA A 50 -23.71 11.03 10.66
C ALA A 50 -22.27 11.54 10.87
N PHE A 51 -21.55 11.82 9.79
CA PHE A 51 -20.15 12.23 9.86
C PHE A 51 -19.96 13.74 9.92
N GLY A 52 -20.78 14.53 9.21
CA GLY A 52 -20.64 15.99 9.19
C GLY A 52 -21.94 16.75 9.02
N GLY A 53 -23.10 16.09 9.18
CA GLY A 53 -24.44 16.65 8.91
C GLY A 53 -24.72 16.85 7.42
N ASP A 54 -23.81 17.53 6.72
CA ASP A 54 -23.84 17.90 5.30
C ASP A 54 -22.54 17.55 4.58
N LEU A 55 -22.55 17.62 3.24
CA LEU A 55 -21.36 17.42 2.39
C LEU A 55 -20.22 18.40 2.73
N LYS A 56 -20.55 19.60 3.21
CA LYS A 56 -19.54 20.59 3.65
C LYS A 56 -18.81 20.15 4.92
N GLY A 57 -19.53 19.60 5.90
CA GLY A 57 -18.90 19.07 7.12
C GLY A 57 -18.01 17.87 6.84
N VAL A 58 -18.38 17.02 5.88
CA VAL A 58 -17.49 15.94 5.42
C VAL A 58 -16.20 16.50 4.80
N ALA A 59 -16.28 17.61 4.05
CA ALA A 59 -15.09 18.25 3.46
C ALA A 59 -14.13 18.81 4.52
N GLU A 60 -14.65 19.37 5.62
CA GLU A 60 -13.84 19.86 6.75
C GLU A 60 -13.10 18.72 7.47
N HIS A 61 -13.66 17.51 7.49
CA HIS A 61 -13.03 16.34 8.11
C HIS A 61 -12.08 15.56 7.19
N LEU A 62 -11.92 15.98 5.92
CA LEU A 62 -11.01 15.31 4.98
C LEU A 62 -9.54 15.40 5.41
N GLU A 63 -9.12 16.51 6.00
CA GLU A 63 -7.74 16.65 6.49
C GLU A 63 -7.45 15.64 7.62
N HIS A 64 -8.39 15.44 8.53
CA HIS A 64 -8.25 14.43 9.58
C HIS A 64 -8.22 13.00 9.02
N LEU A 65 -9.02 12.70 7.99
CA LEU A 65 -8.99 11.40 7.31
C LEU A 65 -7.68 11.17 6.54
N ALA A 66 -7.05 12.23 6.05
CA ALA A 66 -5.73 12.16 5.41
C ALA A 66 -4.63 11.83 6.42
N GLU A 67 -4.69 12.38 7.64
CA GLU A 67 -3.79 12.00 8.76
C GLU A 67 -3.93 10.52 9.14
N LEU A 68 -5.14 9.97 9.03
CA LEU A 68 -5.45 8.54 9.27
C LEU A 68 -4.98 7.61 8.14
N GLN A 69 -4.33 8.13 7.08
CA GLN A 69 -3.84 7.38 5.91
C GLN A 69 -4.92 6.52 5.23
N VAL A 70 -6.17 7.01 5.20
CA VAL A 70 -7.26 6.33 4.51
C VAL A 70 -7.07 6.51 2.99
N GLY A 71 -7.03 5.42 2.24
CA GLY A 71 -6.81 5.42 0.79
C GLY A 71 -8.02 5.86 -0.04
N GLY A 72 -9.21 5.89 0.57
CA GLY A 72 -10.42 6.37 -0.10
C GLY A 72 -11.63 6.47 0.83
N LEU A 73 -12.57 7.34 0.47
CA LEU A 73 -13.79 7.61 1.22
C LEU A 73 -15.00 7.06 0.45
N VAL A 74 -15.81 6.22 1.10
CA VAL A 74 -17.08 5.74 0.57
C VAL A 74 -18.20 6.57 1.17
N LEU A 75 -18.74 7.49 0.37
CA LEU A 75 -19.88 8.31 0.76
C LEU A 75 -21.16 7.47 0.77
N GLY A 76 -21.95 7.62 1.83
CA GLY A 76 -23.30 7.06 1.89
C GLY A 76 -24.23 7.65 0.81
N PRO A 77 -25.45 7.11 0.64
CA PRO A 77 -26.40 7.58 -0.34
C PRO A 77 -26.72 9.07 -0.14
N VAL A 78 -26.39 9.87 -1.14
CA VAL A 78 -26.66 11.33 -1.17
C VAL A 78 -28.01 11.63 -1.82
N TYR A 79 -28.58 10.67 -2.56
CA TYR A 79 -29.88 10.82 -3.20
C TYR A 79 -31.02 10.77 -2.17
N PRO A 80 -32.11 11.54 -2.38
CA PRO A 80 -33.28 11.44 -1.52
C PRO A 80 -33.87 10.02 -1.62
N PRO A 81 -34.25 9.39 -0.50
CA PRO A 81 -34.95 8.12 -0.55
C PRO A 81 -36.23 8.29 -1.38
N LYS A 82 -36.46 7.38 -2.33
CA LYS A 82 -37.71 7.34 -3.07
C LYS A 82 -38.85 7.18 -2.06
N PRO A 83 -39.92 7.99 -2.12
CA PRO A 83 -41.08 7.78 -1.26
C PRO A 83 -41.60 6.36 -1.45
N GLU A 84 -41.76 5.66 -0.35
CA GLU A 84 -42.37 4.34 -0.30
C GLU A 84 -43.84 4.50 -0.72
N ASP A 85 -44.22 3.88 -1.83
CA ASP A 85 -45.60 3.89 -2.31
C ASP A 85 -46.38 2.93 -1.40
N PRO A 86 -47.41 3.39 -0.66
CA PRO A 86 -48.11 2.59 0.36
C PRO A 86 -48.98 1.45 -0.20
N GLN A 87 -48.68 0.91 -1.39
CA GLN A 87 -49.38 -0.24 -1.98
C GLN A 87 -48.40 -1.32 -2.46
N ASN A 88 -47.82 -2.08 -1.52
CA ASN A 88 -47.50 -3.51 -1.69
C ASN A 88 -47.45 -4.18 -0.32
#